data_AF-A0A8I2YUB4-F1
#
_entry.id   AF-A0A8I2YUB4-F1
#
_cell.length_a   1.000
_cell.length_b   1.000
_cell.length_c   1.000
_cell.angle_alpha   90.00
_cell.angle_beta   90.00
_cell.angle_gamma   90.00
#
_symmetry.space_group_name_H-M   'P 1'
#
loop_
_entity.id
_entity.type
_entity.pdbx_description
1 polymer ?
#
loop_
_entity_poly.entity_id
_entity_poly.type
_entity_poly.pdbx_seq_one_letter_code
_entity_poly.pdbx_strand_id
1 'polypeptide(L)'
;MASPEVSEIGAKSNDTLLNPGDTEKQTLESHEVIELQAFSERKAWIEDKIKFLEQLPPIQVFVGVDAVRTSADPVPGLPSREQLQEWLAEHDRIEKETEIFDSGELKKLRKFTKAATQRHLSPDDTDLIELTLTAIYELDKLLHLLRDRSEHLDLLGVRLSWEEHRAAAWADLKKLLADIETLLATRARWSSSIYEAMAKHEERPSPRRGSIASMASDTSTTSGAGFSRTARFRLAELLSRDAAQFAGKASSLRHGRIAVAGKALDRLIDNSRKPVPEELLDEQDRLEEKGIHEMENVGKFVMDTVMQWRKADELYVETMKDQNAAQNLLEEIETAKLYHPTSRQSSSFTSRPRHSSSANSPIIPDQLSFNDALVQSLSTEIASAVELVTKVDSLAKEYRANYEAVREVDLVSQSTNELLSKFNSIIDRLSNGISTYDGDGSPPDLSSEACLQPTMHATYLALLPPLLEEAEEAMSTANKLVSTIK
;
A
#
# COMPACT_ATOMS: atom_id res chain seq x y z
N MET A 1 -98.67 -33.31 -33.05
CA MET A 1 -98.16 -34.67 -32.77
C MET A 1 -98.22 -34.81 -31.25
N ALA A 2 -99.27 -35.38 -30.68
CA ALA A 2 -99.77 -36.76 -30.83
C ALA A 2 -99.07 -37.71 -29.84
N SER A 3 -99.80 -38.02 -28.77
CA SER A 3 -99.67 -39.16 -27.85
C SER A 3 -99.79 -40.51 -28.63
N PRO A 4 -99.58 -41.72 -28.04
CA PRO A 4 -100.36 -42.17 -26.86
C PRO A 4 -99.69 -43.18 -25.86
N GLU A 5 -100.34 -43.33 -24.69
CA GLU A 5 -100.82 -44.58 -23.99
C GLU A 5 -99.85 -45.78 -23.73
N VAL A 6 -100.08 -46.74 -22.81
CA VAL A 6 -101.19 -47.14 -21.86
C VAL A 6 -100.53 -47.89 -20.66
N SER A 7 -101.07 -48.21 -19.46
CA SER A 7 -102.38 -48.18 -18.74
C SER A 7 -102.12 -47.64 -17.28
N GLU A 8 -102.89 -47.73 -16.17
CA GLU A 8 -103.89 -48.68 -15.61
C GLU A 8 -103.33 -50.07 -15.21
N ILE A 9 -103.79 -50.85 -14.21
CA ILE A 9 -104.87 -50.83 -13.18
C ILE A 9 -104.23 -51.37 -11.85
N GLY A 10 -104.62 -51.11 -10.58
CA GLY A 10 -105.69 -50.29 -9.96
C GLY A 10 -106.43 -51.06 -8.83
N ALA A 11 -106.87 -50.36 -7.75
CA ALA A 11 -107.67 -50.85 -6.59
C ALA A 11 -107.00 -51.87 -5.61
N LYS A 12 -107.36 -51.99 -4.31
CA LYS A 12 -107.89 -51.08 -3.25
C LYS A 12 -107.85 -51.81 -1.87
N SER A 13 -107.84 -51.04 -0.75
CA SER A 13 -108.11 -51.51 0.65
C SER A 13 -107.06 -52.46 1.28
N ASN A 14 -106.87 -52.53 2.60
CA ASN A 14 -107.62 -52.00 3.77
C ASN A 14 -106.66 -51.55 4.91
N ASP A 15 -107.18 -50.84 5.93
CA ASP A 15 -106.48 -50.51 7.19
C ASP A 15 -106.05 -51.72 8.04
N THR A 16 -105.03 -51.56 8.89
CA THR A 16 -105.08 -51.80 10.37
C THR A 16 -103.76 -51.44 11.07
N LEU A 17 -103.80 -50.36 11.87
CA LEU A 17 -103.16 -50.09 13.18
C LEU A 17 -101.73 -50.58 13.57
N LEU A 18 -100.96 -49.62 14.11
CA LEU A 18 -100.01 -49.70 15.24
C LEU A 18 -98.70 -50.53 15.11
N ASN A 19 -97.55 -49.83 15.09
CA ASN A 19 -96.74 -49.60 16.31
C ASN A 19 -95.66 -48.51 16.09
N PRO A 20 -95.56 -47.44 16.92
CA PRO A 20 -94.49 -46.43 16.83
C PRO A 20 -93.38 -46.70 17.86
N GLY A 21 -92.58 -47.73 17.64
CA GLY A 21 -91.45 -48.10 18.50
C GLY A 21 -90.37 -48.86 17.73
N ASP A 22 -89.12 -48.72 18.17
CA ASP A 22 -87.93 -49.40 17.64
C ASP A 22 -87.64 -49.23 16.14
N THR A 23 -87.10 -48.05 15.76
CA THR A 23 -85.68 -47.93 15.34
C THR A 23 -85.33 -46.47 14.99
N GLU A 24 -84.62 -45.77 15.87
CA GLU A 24 -83.64 -44.76 15.45
C GLU A 24 -82.60 -44.52 16.57
N LYS A 25 -81.70 -45.50 16.74
CA LYS A 25 -80.38 -45.19 17.28
C LYS A 25 -79.67 -44.37 16.20
N GLN A 26 -79.58 -43.05 16.38
CA GLN A 26 -78.83 -42.18 15.47
C GLN A 26 -77.33 -42.40 15.66
N THR A 27 -76.85 -43.52 15.12
CA THR A 27 -75.44 -43.72 14.79
C THR A 27 -74.99 -42.60 13.86
N LEU A 28 -73.81 -42.04 14.10
CA LEU A 28 -73.16 -40.99 13.32
C LEU A 28 -73.40 -41.15 11.81
N GLU A 29 -73.73 -40.05 11.12
CA GLU A 29 -73.94 -40.08 9.68
C GLU A 29 -72.64 -40.54 8.99
N SER A 30 -72.74 -41.30 7.89
CA SER A 30 -71.56 -41.91 7.26
C SER A 30 -70.51 -40.89 6.79
N HIS A 31 -70.90 -39.62 6.63
CA HIS A 31 -69.98 -38.51 6.38
C HIS A 31 -69.23 -38.07 7.65
N GLU A 32 -69.91 -37.99 8.80
CA GLU A 32 -69.30 -37.68 10.11
C GLU A 32 -68.22 -38.72 10.46
N VAL A 33 -68.47 -40.01 10.17
CA VAL A 33 -67.52 -41.12 10.40
C VAL A 33 -66.26 -41.01 9.53
N ILE A 34 -66.39 -40.61 8.25
CA ILE A 34 -65.24 -40.42 7.35
C ILE A 34 -64.37 -39.24 7.79
N GLU A 35 -64.97 -38.11 8.20
CA GLU A 35 -64.19 -37.00 8.74
C GLU A 35 -63.55 -37.37 10.09
N LEU A 36 -64.24 -38.10 10.98
CA LEU A 36 -63.69 -38.65 12.22
C LEU A 36 -62.44 -39.51 11.99
N GLN A 37 -62.45 -40.38 10.99
CA GLN A 37 -61.27 -41.20 10.67
C GLN A 37 -60.09 -40.32 10.23
N ALA A 38 -60.31 -39.34 9.34
CA ALA A 38 -59.29 -38.38 8.94
C ALA A 38 -58.74 -37.57 10.13
N PHE A 39 -59.59 -37.19 11.11
CA PHE A 39 -59.14 -36.57 12.34
C PHE A 39 -58.28 -37.49 13.22
N SER A 40 -58.60 -38.79 13.29
CA SER A 40 -57.79 -39.76 14.03
C SER A 40 -56.41 -39.98 13.40
N GLU A 41 -56.34 -40.05 12.07
CA GLU A 41 -55.09 -40.13 11.30
C GLU A 41 -54.24 -38.86 11.49
N ARG A 42 -54.88 -37.67 11.51
CA ARG A 42 -54.19 -36.40 11.73
C ARG A 42 -53.75 -36.21 13.18
N LYS A 43 -54.49 -36.71 14.18
CA LYS A 43 -54.04 -36.78 15.58
C LYS A 43 -52.79 -37.64 15.73
N ALA A 44 -52.76 -38.82 15.11
CA ALA A 44 -51.58 -39.68 15.11
C ALA A 44 -50.35 -38.98 14.49
N TRP A 45 -50.52 -38.22 13.40
CA TRP A 45 -49.46 -37.37 12.84
C TRP A 45 -48.96 -36.30 13.83
N ILE A 46 -49.86 -35.64 14.60
CA ILE A 46 -49.46 -34.66 15.63
C ILE A 46 -48.65 -35.35 16.73
N GLU A 47 -49.13 -36.47 17.26
CA GLU A 47 -48.39 -37.25 18.26
C GLU A 47 -47.00 -37.67 17.75
N ASP A 48 -46.88 -38.13 16.52
CA ASP A 48 -45.61 -38.59 15.95
C ASP A 48 -44.66 -37.43 15.65
N LYS A 49 -45.17 -36.24 15.30
CA LYS A 49 -44.35 -35.02 15.22
C LYS A 49 -43.91 -34.52 16.59
N ILE A 50 -44.73 -34.65 17.63
CA ILE A 50 -44.31 -34.40 19.03
C ILE A 50 -43.20 -35.38 19.43
N LYS A 51 -43.39 -36.69 19.25
CA LYS A 51 -42.39 -37.72 19.52
C LYS A 51 -41.08 -37.45 18.78
N PHE A 52 -41.15 -37.04 17.51
CA PHE A 52 -39.99 -36.66 16.70
C PHE A 52 -39.25 -35.44 17.30
N LEU A 53 -39.96 -34.35 17.59
CA LEU A 53 -39.35 -33.14 18.16
C LEU A 53 -38.75 -33.37 19.56
N GLU A 54 -39.36 -34.24 20.37
CA GLU A 54 -38.85 -34.64 21.70
C GLU A 54 -37.66 -35.61 21.64
N GLN A 55 -37.49 -36.34 20.53
CA GLN A 55 -36.33 -37.23 20.29
C GLN A 55 -35.12 -36.50 19.70
N LEU A 56 -35.30 -35.31 19.09
CA LEU A 56 -34.19 -34.53 18.56
C LEU A 56 -33.31 -33.97 19.70
N PRO A 57 -31.97 -33.95 19.53
CA PRO A 57 -31.09 -33.38 20.54
C PRO A 57 -31.37 -31.88 20.73
N PRO A 58 -31.27 -31.35 21.97
CA PRO A 58 -31.40 -29.91 22.23
C PRO A 58 -30.37 -29.11 21.44
N ILE A 59 -30.80 -27.98 20.87
CA ILE A 59 -29.93 -27.09 20.09
C ILE A 59 -29.02 -26.32 21.05
N GLN A 60 -27.75 -26.73 21.13
CA GLN A 60 -26.74 -26.13 22.02
C GLN A 60 -26.03 -24.96 21.31
N VAL A 61 -26.63 -23.76 21.38
CA VAL A 61 -26.05 -22.52 20.82
C VAL A 61 -24.66 -22.20 21.40
N PHE A 62 -24.46 -22.53 22.67
CA PHE A 62 -23.21 -22.29 23.42
C PHE A 62 -22.37 -23.57 23.57
N VAL A 63 -22.27 -24.38 22.52
CA VAL A 63 -21.32 -25.51 22.44
C VAL A 63 -19.92 -25.04 22.03
N GLY A 64 -18.89 -25.75 22.48
CA GLY A 64 -17.49 -25.51 22.07
C GLY A 64 -16.82 -24.25 22.64
N VAL A 65 -17.41 -23.62 23.66
CA VAL A 65 -16.99 -22.31 24.21
C VAL A 65 -15.52 -22.30 24.67
N ASP A 66 -15.02 -23.34 25.32
CA ASP A 66 -13.59 -23.43 25.69
C ASP A 66 -12.64 -23.37 24.47
N ALA A 67 -13.08 -23.85 23.31
CA ALA A 67 -12.29 -23.77 22.08
C ALA A 67 -12.29 -22.34 21.48
N VAL A 68 -13.33 -21.54 21.75
CA VAL A 68 -13.37 -20.09 21.44
C VAL A 68 -12.30 -19.34 22.25
N ARG A 69 -12.08 -19.71 23.51
CA ARG A 69 -11.00 -19.17 24.37
C ARG A 69 -9.59 -19.45 23.79
N THR A 70 -9.41 -20.60 23.12
CA THR A 70 -8.20 -20.91 22.32
C THR A 70 -8.25 -20.39 20.88
N SER A 71 -9.34 -19.74 20.51
CA SER A 71 -9.62 -19.16 19.19
C SER A 71 -9.53 -20.16 18.04
N ALA A 72 -10.00 -21.38 18.30
CA ALA A 72 -10.09 -22.44 17.31
C ALA A 72 -10.96 -22.04 16.11
N ASP A 73 -10.61 -22.61 14.96
CA ASP A 73 -11.33 -22.51 13.70
C ASP A 73 -11.16 -23.85 12.96
N PRO A 74 -12.22 -24.66 12.78
CA PRO A 74 -13.59 -24.46 13.28
C PRO A 74 -13.73 -24.73 14.80
N VAL A 75 -14.83 -24.25 15.39
CA VAL A 75 -15.21 -24.55 16.78
C VAL A 75 -15.79 -25.98 16.87
N PRO A 76 -15.20 -26.90 17.66
CA PRO A 76 -15.68 -28.29 17.73
C PRO A 76 -17.11 -28.43 18.26
N GLY A 77 -17.92 -29.22 17.56
CA GLY A 77 -19.29 -29.55 17.97
C GLY A 77 -20.36 -28.52 17.61
N LEU A 78 -19.98 -27.34 17.09
CA LEU A 78 -20.94 -26.36 16.60
C LEU A 78 -21.51 -26.80 15.22
N PRO A 79 -22.84 -26.80 15.01
CA PRO A 79 -23.44 -27.19 13.73
C PRO A 79 -23.00 -26.28 12.58
N SER A 80 -22.98 -26.80 11.34
CA SER A 80 -22.66 -25.99 10.17
C SER A 80 -23.83 -25.11 9.70
N ARG A 81 -23.55 -24.15 8.81
CA ARG A 81 -24.58 -23.27 8.22
C ARG A 81 -25.60 -24.07 7.39
N GLU A 82 -25.13 -25.12 6.71
CA GLU A 82 -25.93 -26.05 5.92
C GLU A 82 -26.86 -26.87 6.83
N GLN A 83 -26.33 -27.39 7.95
CA GLN A 83 -27.13 -28.13 8.93
C GLN A 83 -28.23 -27.26 9.56
N LEU A 84 -27.94 -25.97 9.83
CA LEU A 84 -28.97 -25.02 10.26
C LEU A 84 -30.05 -24.82 9.18
N GLN A 85 -29.67 -24.72 7.90
CA GLN A 85 -30.64 -24.60 6.80
C GLN A 85 -31.51 -25.85 6.64
N GLU A 86 -30.95 -27.05 6.82
CA GLU A 86 -31.71 -28.31 6.84
C GLU A 86 -32.70 -28.35 8.00
N TRP A 87 -32.30 -27.92 9.20
CA TRP A 87 -33.16 -27.90 10.38
C TRP A 87 -34.28 -26.85 10.30
N LEU A 88 -33.99 -25.68 9.72
CA LEU A 88 -35.00 -24.69 9.37
C LEU A 88 -35.97 -25.26 8.33
N ALA A 89 -35.50 -25.89 7.26
CA ALA A 89 -36.35 -26.46 6.20
C ALA A 89 -37.21 -27.68 6.63
N GLU A 90 -36.86 -28.36 7.73
CA GLU A 90 -37.74 -29.34 8.38
C GLU A 90 -38.75 -28.66 9.31
N HIS A 91 -38.31 -27.69 10.12
CA HIS A 91 -39.18 -26.91 11.01
C HIS A 91 -40.27 -26.17 10.22
N ASP A 92 -39.90 -25.40 9.20
CA ASP A 92 -40.76 -24.72 8.23
C ASP A 92 -41.87 -25.62 7.66
N ARG A 93 -41.56 -26.91 7.47
CA ARG A 93 -42.50 -27.87 6.89
C ARG A 93 -43.51 -28.35 7.91
N ILE A 94 -43.03 -28.70 9.11
CA ILE A 94 -43.90 -29.11 10.22
C ILE A 94 -44.80 -27.94 10.64
N GLU A 95 -44.29 -26.71 10.68
CA GLU A 95 -45.09 -25.52 10.98
C GLU A 95 -46.20 -25.29 9.95
N LYS A 96 -45.90 -25.32 8.64
CA LYS A 96 -46.92 -25.18 7.58
C LYS A 96 -47.96 -26.30 7.60
N GLU A 97 -47.54 -27.55 7.83
CA GLU A 97 -48.46 -28.67 8.02
C GLU A 97 -49.34 -28.52 9.28
N THR A 98 -48.85 -27.83 10.31
CA THR A 98 -49.58 -27.54 11.55
C THR A 98 -50.55 -26.35 11.37
N GLU A 99 -50.15 -25.31 10.65
CA GLU A 99 -51.01 -24.16 10.32
C GLU A 99 -52.22 -24.59 9.48
N ILE A 100 -52.03 -25.47 8.49
CA ILE A 100 -53.13 -26.04 7.69
C ILE A 100 -54.16 -26.75 8.58
N PHE A 101 -53.69 -27.46 9.62
CA PHE A 101 -54.57 -28.16 10.56
C PHE A 101 -55.37 -27.19 11.45
N ASP A 102 -54.73 -26.25 12.15
CA ASP A 102 -55.46 -25.28 13.00
C ASP A 102 -56.38 -24.38 12.17
N SER A 103 -55.89 -23.88 11.04
CA SER A 103 -56.58 -22.87 10.25
C SER A 103 -57.83 -23.41 9.54
N GLY A 104 -57.87 -24.70 9.19
CA GLY A 104 -58.97 -25.34 8.47
C GLY A 104 -59.66 -26.46 9.25
N GLU A 105 -58.93 -27.54 9.52
CA GLU A 105 -59.48 -28.81 9.99
C GLU A 105 -59.95 -28.75 11.45
N LEU A 106 -59.17 -28.15 12.35
CA LEU A 106 -59.55 -27.99 13.75
C LEU A 106 -60.81 -27.10 13.91
N LYS A 107 -61.02 -26.14 13.00
CA LYS A 107 -62.25 -25.32 12.96
C LYS A 107 -63.48 -26.09 12.47
N LYS A 108 -63.32 -27.21 11.77
CA LYS A 108 -64.40 -28.19 11.56
C LYS A 108 -64.61 -29.02 12.82
N LEU A 109 -63.57 -29.61 13.40
CA LEU A 109 -63.65 -30.49 14.57
C LEU A 109 -64.32 -29.81 15.77
N ARG A 110 -63.96 -28.54 16.04
CA ARG A 110 -64.61 -27.69 17.06
C ARG A 110 -66.11 -27.42 16.77
N LYS A 111 -66.56 -27.44 15.51
CA LYS A 111 -67.99 -27.34 15.15
C LYS A 111 -68.73 -28.66 15.38
N PHE A 112 -68.15 -29.80 14.97
CA PHE A 112 -68.75 -31.11 15.24
C PHE A 112 -68.89 -31.39 16.73
N THR A 113 -67.85 -31.11 17.51
CA THR A 113 -67.88 -31.19 18.98
C THR A 113 -68.96 -30.29 19.59
N LYS A 114 -69.17 -29.10 19.01
CA LYS A 114 -70.25 -28.19 19.43
C LYS A 114 -71.65 -28.70 19.03
N ALA A 115 -71.78 -29.47 17.96
CA ALA A 115 -73.04 -30.13 17.58
C ALA A 115 -73.32 -31.35 18.46
N ALA A 116 -72.31 -32.20 18.72
CA ALA A 116 -72.37 -33.36 19.61
C ALA A 116 -72.79 -32.95 21.04
N THR A 117 -72.16 -31.91 21.62
CA THR A 117 -72.56 -31.34 22.91
C THR A 117 -73.95 -30.66 22.93
N GLN A 118 -74.62 -30.53 21.79
CA GLN A 118 -76.01 -30.06 21.67
C GLN A 118 -77.01 -31.18 21.35
N ARG A 119 -76.53 -32.39 21.00
CA ARG A 119 -77.31 -33.63 20.92
C ARG A 119 -77.42 -34.27 22.32
N HIS A 120 -78.27 -35.27 22.48
CA HIS A 120 -78.36 -36.05 23.73
C HIS A 120 -77.15 -36.98 23.83
N LEU A 121 -76.07 -36.53 24.49
CA LEU A 121 -74.74 -37.18 24.52
C LEU A 121 -74.81 -38.73 24.50
N SER A 122 -74.56 -39.29 23.31
CA SER A 122 -74.21 -40.70 23.13
C SER A 122 -72.85 -40.98 23.77
N PRO A 123 -72.51 -42.24 24.11
CA PRO A 123 -71.12 -42.63 24.31
C PRO A 123 -70.24 -42.16 23.14
N ASP A 124 -70.69 -42.34 21.90
CA ASP A 124 -69.98 -41.93 20.68
C ASP A 124 -69.73 -40.40 20.60
N ASP A 125 -70.69 -39.58 21.08
CA ASP A 125 -70.51 -38.12 21.20
C ASP A 125 -69.46 -37.77 22.26
N THR A 126 -69.38 -38.56 23.33
CA THR A 126 -68.44 -38.37 24.45
C THR A 126 -67.01 -38.67 23.99
N ASP A 127 -66.82 -39.77 23.27
CA ASP A 127 -65.53 -40.14 22.68
C ASP A 127 -65.03 -39.08 21.66
N LEU A 128 -65.94 -38.51 20.85
CA LEU A 128 -65.63 -37.39 19.95
C LEU A 128 -65.20 -36.12 20.70
N ILE A 129 -65.81 -35.82 21.85
CA ILE A 129 -65.42 -34.69 22.71
C ILE A 129 -64.02 -34.92 23.32
N GLU A 130 -63.74 -36.12 23.82
CA GLU A 130 -62.43 -36.47 24.39
C GLU A 130 -61.32 -36.45 23.32
N LEU A 131 -61.57 -37.06 22.16
CA LEU A 131 -60.66 -37.03 21.01
C LEU A 131 -60.30 -35.60 20.61
N THR A 132 -61.30 -34.72 20.54
CA THR A 132 -61.11 -33.31 20.16
C THR A 132 -60.35 -32.52 21.22
N LEU A 133 -60.67 -32.70 22.51
CA LEU A 133 -59.98 -31.98 23.58
C LEU A 133 -58.51 -32.41 23.67
N THR A 134 -58.25 -33.70 23.50
CA THR A 134 -56.90 -34.27 23.46
C THR A 134 -56.11 -33.76 22.24
N ALA A 135 -56.72 -33.76 21.05
CA ALA A 135 -56.07 -33.23 19.84
C ALA A 135 -55.78 -31.72 19.92
N ILE A 136 -56.62 -30.92 20.61
CA ILE A 136 -56.34 -29.50 20.89
C ILE A 136 -55.14 -29.35 21.83
N TYR A 137 -55.05 -30.17 22.89
CA TYR A 137 -53.92 -30.13 23.82
C TYR A 137 -52.59 -30.56 23.17
N GLU A 138 -52.62 -31.61 22.37
CA GLU A 138 -51.45 -32.08 21.62
C GLU A 138 -51.01 -31.06 20.57
N LEU A 139 -51.95 -30.42 19.86
CA LEU A 139 -51.64 -29.33 18.94
C LEU A 139 -50.98 -28.14 19.65
N ASP A 140 -51.49 -27.73 20.82
CA ASP A 140 -50.87 -26.65 21.60
C ASP A 140 -49.46 -27.03 22.09
N LYS A 141 -49.25 -28.28 22.50
CA LYS A 141 -47.91 -28.82 22.81
C LYS A 141 -46.99 -28.78 21.58
N LEU A 142 -47.47 -29.18 20.40
CA LEU A 142 -46.70 -29.13 19.15
C LEU A 142 -46.32 -27.69 18.77
N LEU A 143 -47.26 -26.74 18.85
CA LEU A 143 -47.00 -25.31 18.60
C LEU A 143 -45.99 -24.72 19.60
N HIS A 144 -46.06 -25.10 20.87
CA HIS A 144 -45.07 -24.69 21.87
C HIS A 144 -43.67 -25.26 21.56
N LEU A 145 -43.57 -26.55 21.22
CA LEU A 145 -42.30 -27.18 20.82
C LEU A 145 -41.73 -26.56 19.54
N LEU A 146 -42.57 -26.21 18.57
CA LEU A 146 -42.16 -25.51 17.34
C LEU A 146 -41.68 -24.09 17.64
N ARG A 147 -42.36 -23.30 18.48
CA ARG A 147 -41.92 -21.95 18.83
C ARG A 147 -40.61 -21.96 19.61
N ASP A 148 -40.50 -22.77 20.66
CA ASP A 148 -39.26 -22.87 21.44
C ASP A 148 -38.10 -23.40 20.57
N ARG A 149 -38.36 -24.31 19.60
CA ARG A 149 -37.32 -24.76 18.66
C ARG A 149 -36.93 -23.66 17.66
N SER A 150 -37.89 -22.87 17.17
CA SER A 150 -37.64 -21.73 16.28
C SER A 150 -36.70 -20.72 16.93
N GLU A 151 -36.99 -20.29 18.17
CA GLU A 151 -36.13 -19.36 18.92
C GLU A 151 -34.69 -19.87 19.08
N HIS A 152 -34.49 -21.18 19.27
CA HIS A 152 -33.13 -21.77 19.34
C HIS A 152 -32.44 -21.87 17.97
N LEU A 153 -33.18 -22.05 16.87
CA LEU A 153 -32.64 -22.05 15.50
C LEU A 153 -32.21 -20.63 15.09
N ASP A 154 -33.03 -19.62 15.39
CA ASP A 154 -32.70 -18.21 15.16
C ASP A 154 -31.47 -17.79 15.96
N LEU A 155 -31.41 -18.13 17.25
CA LEU A 155 -30.26 -17.82 18.11
C LEU A 155 -28.99 -18.56 17.66
N LEU A 156 -29.10 -19.78 17.13
CA LEU A 156 -28.01 -20.49 16.46
C LEU A 156 -27.59 -19.77 15.15
N GLY A 157 -28.53 -19.24 14.37
CA GLY A 157 -28.25 -18.44 13.17
C GLY A 157 -27.48 -17.15 13.47
N VAL A 158 -27.81 -16.47 14.57
CA VAL A 158 -27.04 -15.32 15.08
C VAL A 158 -25.64 -15.77 15.53
N ARG A 159 -25.54 -16.84 16.33
CA ARG A 159 -24.26 -17.43 16.80
C ARG A 159 -23.31 -17.81 15.66
N LEU A 160 -23.80 -18.48 14.62
CA LEU A 160 -23.00 -18.84 13.44
C LEU A 160 -22.58 -17.60 12.66
N SER A 161 -23.44 -16.58 12.60
CA SER A 161 -23.09 -15.31 11.94
C SER A 161 -22.00 -14.54 12.70
N TRP A 162 -21.92 -14.67 14.03
CA TRP A 162 -20.78 -14.19 14.81
C TRP A 162 -19.49 -14.97 14.49
N GLU A 163 -19.53 -16.31 14.56
CA GLU A 163 -18.35 -17.16 14.30
C GLU A 163 -17.76 -16.95 12.91
N GLU A 164 -18.59 -16.89 11.86
CA GLU A 164 -18.14 -16.62 10.50
C GLU A 164 -17.46 -15.25 10.34
N HIS A 165 -17.97 -14.22 11.03
CA HIS A 165 -17.37 -12.89 10.99
C HIS A 165 -16.10 -12.79 11.84
N ARG A 166 -16.06 -13.47 13.00
CA ARG A 166 -14.87 -13.62 13.85
C ARG A 166 -13.74 -14.34 13.12
N ALA A 167 -14.01 -15.52 12.54
CA ALA A 167 -13.03 -16.30 11.81
C ALA A 167 -12.50 -15.53 10.59
N ALA A 168 -13.40 -14.90 9.81
CA ALA A 168 -13.00 -14.04 8.70
C ALA A 168 -12.16 -12.83 9.16
N ALA A 169 -12.52 -12.17 10.26
CA ALA A 169 -11.74 -11.06 10.80
C ALA A 169 -10.34 -11.47 11.24
N TRP A 170 -10.18 -12.61 11.93
CA TRP A 170 -8.86 -13.15 12.28
C TRP A 170 -8.05 -13.55 11.04
N ALA A 171 -8.68 -14.11 10.01
CA ALA A 171 -8.01 -14.45 8.76
C ALA A 171 -7.54 -13.18 8.00
N ASP A 172 -8.41 -12.16 7.88
CA ASP A 172 -8.07 -10.88 7.26
C ASP A 172 -6.99 -10.13 8.05
N LEU A 173 -7.01 -10.17 9.39
CA LEU A 173 -5.98 -9.56 10.26
C LEU A 173 -4.62 -10.26 10.13
N LYS A 174 -4.58 -11.60 10.22
CA LYS A 174 -3.34 -12.39 10.02
C LYS A 174 -2.74 -12.14 8.64
N LYS A 175 -3.57 -12.06 7.60
CA LYS A 175 -3.17 -11.72 6.23
C LYS A 175 -2.67 -10.29 6.09
N LEU A 176 -3.34 -9.32 6.72
CA LEU A 176 -2.94 -7.92 6.74
C LEU A 176 -1.53 -7.75 7.33
N LEU A 177 -1.27 -8.40 8.47
CA LEU A 177 0.06 -8.42 9.10
C LEU A 177 1.12 -9.06 8.20
N ALA A 178 0.85 -10.26 7.65
CA ALA A 178 1.79 -10.95 6.76
C ALA A 178 2.09 -10.17 5.46
N ASP A 179 1.08 -9.50 4.87
CA ASP A 179 1.27 -8.62 3.71
C ASP A 179 2.19 -7.41 4.07
N ILE A 180 2.09 -6.88 5.29
CA ILE A 180 2.92 -5.75 5.79
C ILE A 180 4.35 -6.21 6.11
N GLU A 181 4.52 -7.34 6.79
CA GLU A 181 5.84 -7.95 7.02
C GLU A 181 6.55 -8.21 5.69
N THR A 182 5.82 -8.74 4.70
CA THR A 182 6.34 -8.95 3.33
C THR A 182 6.72 -7.63 2.67
N LEU A 183 5.92 -6.56 2.81
CA LEU A 183 6.27 -5.22 2.30
C LEU A 183 7.58 -4.70 2.91
N LEU A 184 7.71 -4.78 4.24
CA LEU A 184 8.86 -4.29 4.99
C LEU A 184 10.14 -5.08 4.66
N ALA A 185 10.04 -6.41 4.56
CA ALA A 185 11.17 -7.29 4.26
C ALA A 185 11.65 -7.20 2.81
N THR A 186 10.77 -6.89 1.85
CA THR A 186 11.11 -6.94 0.41
C THR A 186 11.43 -5.59 -0.24
N ARG A 187 10.82 -4.47 0.21
CA ARG A 187 10.86 -3.22 -0.59
C ARG A 187 10.64 -1.90 0.14
N ALA A 188 9.93 -1.85 1.27
CA ALA A 188 9.71 -0.59 1.99
C ALA A 188 10.89 -0.18 2.87
N ARG A 189 11.75 -1.12 3.30
CA ARG A 189 13.05 -0.80 3.89
C ARG A 189 14.03 -0.42 2.77
N TRP A 190 14.59 0.78 2.85
CA TRP A 190 15.57 1.27 1.89
C TRP A 190 16.92 0.54 2.03
N SER A 191 17.61 0.29 0.90
CA SER A 191 19.00 -0.15 0.89
C SER A 191 19.68 0.23 -0.43
N SER A 192 21.00 0.40 -0.43
CA SER A 192 21.78 0.65 -1.65
C SER A 192 21.66 -0.46 -2.70
N SER A 193 21.42 -1.71 -2.28
CA SER A 193 21.17 -2.85 -3.19
C SER A 193 19.97 -2.67 -4.13
N ILE A 194 19.05 -1.73 -3.83
CA ILE A 194 17.92 -1.40 -4.71
C ILE A 194 18.43 -0.91 -6.07
N TYR A 195 19.54 -0.15 -6.11
CA TYR A 195 20.10 0.38 -7.36
C TYR A 195 20.75 -0.71 -8.20
N GLU A 196 21.39 -1.71 -7.58
CA GLU A 196 21.84 -2.92 -8.28
C GLU A 196 20.66 -3.71 -8.87
N ALA A 197 19.59 -3.88 -8.10
CA ALA A 197 18.41 -4.60 -8.54
C ALA A 197 17.69 -3.89 -9.71
N MET A 198 17.67 -2.55 -9.71
CA MET A 198 17.19 -1.74 -10.84
C MET A 198 18.08 -1.91 -12.08
N ALA A 199 19.40 -1.82 -11.94
CA ALA A 199 20.34 -1.99 -13.06
C ALA A 199 20.16 -3.36 -13.74
N LYS A 200 20.15 -4.44 -12.95
CA LYS A 200 19.93 -5.83 -13.41
C LYS A 200 18.55 -6.04 -14.08
N HIS A 201 17.60 -5.12 -13.90
CA HIS A 201 16.28 -5.18 -14.53
C HIS A 201 16.19 -4.35 -15.83
N GLU A 202 16.98 -3.28 -16.00
CA GLU A 202 17.08 -2.57 -17.29
C GLU A 202 17.98 -3.32 -18.30
N GLU A 203 18.95 -4.12 -17.84
CA GLU A 203 19.81 -4.97 -18.70
C GLU A 203 19.08 -6.10 -19.44
N ARG A 204 17.83 -6.44 -19.07
CA ARG A 204 17.03 -7.43 -19.81
C ARG A 204 16.51 -6.82 -21.12
N PRO A 205 16.93 -7.31 -22.30
CA PRO A 205 16.58 -6.67 -23.57
C PRO A 205 15.08 -6.79 -23.87
N SER A 206 14.35 -5.68 -23.70
CA SER A 206 12.92 -5.58 -24.01
C SER A 206 12.72 -5.55 -25.54
N PRO A 207 12.02 -6.53 -26.15
CA PRO A 207 11.98 -6.68 -27.60
C PRO A 207 10.92 -5.77 -28.26
N ARG A 208 11.01 -4.44 -28.07
CA ARG A 208 10.09 -3.47 -28.71
C ARG A 208 10.78 -2.22 -29.27
N ARG A 209 11.00 -2.28 -30.59
CA ARG A 209 10.75 -1.23 -31.60
C ARG A 209 11.26 0.17 -31.24
N GLY A 210 12.45 0.51 -31.76
CA GLY A 210 13.09 1.80 -31.52
C GLY A 210 12.32 3.01 -32.05
N SER A 211 12.47 4.14 -31.35
CA SER A 211 12.22 5.49 -31.83
C SER A 211 13.52 6.27 -31.76
N ILE A 212 13.89 6.91 -32.87
CA ILE A 212 15.00 7.87 -32.94
C ILE A 212 14.48 9.25 -32.50
N ALA A 213 15.39 10.13 -32.05
CA ALA A 213 15.18 11.53 -31.66
C ALA A 213 14.60 11.78 -30.25
N SER A 214 15.51 11.99 -29.29
CA SER A 214 15.36 12.89 -28.14
C SER A 214 16.76 13.33 -27.64
N MET A 215 17.56 13.91 -28.55
CA MET A 215 18.89 14.45 -28.26
C MET A 215 18.80 15.92 -27.84
N ALA A 216 18.34 16.19 -26.62
CA ALA A 216 18.34 17.54 -26.05
C ALA A 216 18.39 17.48 -24.51
N SER A 217 19.37 18.18 -23.92
CA SER A 217 19.50 18.47 -22.49
C SER A 217 19.50 17.27 -21.54
N ASP A 218 20.64 16.59 -21.42
CA ASP A 218 20.95 15.78 -20.23
C ASP A 218 22.48 15.78 -19.98
N THR A 219 22.95 16.58 -19.03
CA THR A 219 24.37 16.68 -18.65
C THR A 219 24.73 15.56 -17.67
N SER A 220 24.70 14.33 -18.16
CA SER A 220 24.55 13.14 -17.30
C SER A 220 25.79 12.26 -17.25
N THR A 221 26.77 12.67 -16.44
CA THR A 221 27.94 11.86 -16.04
C THR A 221 27.59 10.75 -15.04
N THR A 222 26.33 10.63 -14.61
CA THR A 222 25.84 9.65 -13.64
C THR A 222 24.82 8.67 -14.22
N SER A 223 24.85 8.45 -15.55
CA SER A 223 23.91 7.62 -16.32
C SER A 223 24.06 6.09 -16.11
N GLY A 224 24.31 5.64 -14.88
CA GLY A 224 24.19 4.22 -14.52
C GLY A 224 22.72 3.82 -14.42
N ALA A 225 22.35 2.67 -15.01
CA ALA A 225 20.96 2.19 -15.06
C ALA A 225 20.26 2.15 -13.68
N GLY A 226 21.01 1.87 -12.61
CA GLY A 226 20.50 1.88 -11.23
C GLY A 226 19.98 3.24 -10.74
N PHE A 227 20.47 4.37 -11.28
CA PHE A 227 20.10 5.71 -10.83
C PHE A 227 18.90 6.33 -11.58
N SER A 228 18.34 5.60 -12.56
CA SER A 228 17.19 5.94 -13.41
C SER A 228 16.07 6.65 -12.63
N ARG A 229 15.93 7.98 -12.81
CA ARG A 229 14.95 8.82 -12.09
C ARG A 229 13.52 8.32 -12.27
N THR A 230 13.20 7.80 -13.46
CA THR A 230 11.89 7.23 -13.78
C THR A 230 11.65 5.88 -13.08
N ALA A 231 12.68 5.04 -12.92
CA ALA A 231 12.56 3.79 -12.17
C ALA A 231 12.34 4.05 -10.67
N ARG A 232 13.15 4.94 -10.07
CA ARG A 232 13.05 5.33 -8.65
C ARG A 232 11.71 5.99 -8.33
N PHE A 233 11.25 6.93 -9.16
CA PHE A 233 9.93 7.54 -9.00
C PHE A 233 8.79 6.51 -9.08
N ARG A 234 8.83 5.56 -10.03
CA ARG A 234 7.84 4.48 -10.11
C ARG A 234 7.83 3.60 -8.87
N LEU A 235 8.99 3.28 -8.29
CA LEU A 235 9.06 2.52 -7.04
C LEU A 235 8.48 3.31 -5.86
N ALA A 236 8.82 4.60 -5.73
CA ALA A 236 8.27 5.48 -4.69
C ALA A 236 6.73 5.59 -4.74
N GLU A 237 6.16 5.69 -5.94
CA GLU A 237 4.71 5.74 -6.15
C GLU A 237 4.03 4.38 -5.91
N LEU A 238 4.66 3.26 -6.30
CA LEU A 238 4.17 1.92 -5.96
C LEU A 238 4.15 1.70 -4.44
N LEU A 239 5.20 2.11 -3.74
CA LEU A 239 5.28 2.04 -2.28
C LEU A 239 4.18 2.88 -1.60
N SER A 240 3.97 4.13 -2.05
CA SER A 240 2.93 5.00 -1.47
C SER A 240 1.51 4.54 -1.77
N ARG A 241 1.27 4.00 -2.98
CA ARG A 241 -0.04 3.40 -3.33
C ARG A 241 -0.32 2.18 -2.45
N ASP A 242 0.66 1.31 -2.26
CA ASP A 242 0.48 0.10 -1.47
C ASP A 242 0.32 0.45 0.03
N ALA A 243 1.02 1.47 0.55
CA ALA A 243 0.78 2.04 1.88
C ALA A 243 -0.68 2.52 2.06
N ALA A 244 -1.23 3.23 1.07
CA ALA A 244 -2.63 3.65 1.08
C ALA A 244 -3.60 2.45 1.02
N GLN A 245 -3.26 1.37 0.31
CA GLN A 245 -4.03 0.12 0.34
C GLN A 245 -4.02 -0.54 1.72
N PHE A 246 -2.92 -0.47 2.47
CA PHE A 246 -2.85 -0.98 3.85
C PHE A 246 -3.76 -0.20 4.81
N ALA A 247 -3.76 1.12 4.73
CA ALA A 247 -4.72 1.96 5.46
C ALA A 247 -6.19 1.61 5.10
N GLY A 248 -6.46 1.40 3.81
CA GLY A 248 -7.77 0.95 3.32
C GLY A 248 -8.19 -0.42 3.86
N LYS A 249 -7.28 -1.42 3.85
CA LYS A 249 -7.53 -2.75 4.42
C LYS A 249 -7.84 -2.68 5.93
N ALA A 250 -7.03 -1.96 6.71
CA ALA A 250 -7.25 -1.80 8.15
C ALA A 250 -8.61 -1.15 8.46
N SER A 251 -8.96 -0.09 7.74
CA SER A 251 -10.28 0.57 7.85
C SER A 251 -11.43 -0.38 7.48
N SER A 252 -11.27 -1.18 6.41
CA SER A 252 -12.26 -2.18 5.99
C SER A 252 -12.40 -3.36 6.95
N LEU A 253 -11.34 -3.72 7.67
CA LEU A 253 -11.38 -4.75 8.72
C LEU A 253 -12.19 -4.25 9.93
N ARG A 254 -11.84 -3.06 10.44
CA ARG A 254 -12.53 -2.37 11.54
C ARG A 254 -14.02 -2.19 11.25
N HIS A 255 -14.36 -1.48 10.18
CA HIS A 255 -15.74 -1.08 9.88
C HIS A 255 -16.56 -2.17 9.14
N GLY A 256 -15.89 -3.20 8.63
CA GLY A 256 -16.50 -4.38 8.02
C GLY A 256 -16.62 -5.54 9.01
N ARG A 257 -15.69 -6.50 8.95
CA ARG A 257 -15.83 -7.80 9.64
C ARG A 257 -15.99 -7.66 11.15
N ILE A 258 -15.18 -6.84 11.80
CA ILE A 258 -15.17 -6.71 13.27
C ILE A 258 -16.46 -6.04 13.75
N ALA A 259 -16.84 -4.90 13.17
CA ALA A 259 -18.08 -4.20 13.51
C ALA A 259 -19.37 -4.97 13.15
N VAL A 260 -19.29 -5.98 12.27
CA VAL A 260 -20.41 -6.90 12.00
C VAL A 260 -20.40 -8.10 12.97
N ALA A 261 -19.23 -8.57 13.41
CA ALA A 261 -19.12 -9.53 14.51
C ALA A 261 -19.73 -8.94 15.80
N GLY A 262 -19.31 -7.74 16.23
CA GLY A 262 -19.86 -7.08 17.42
C GLY A 262 -21.40 -6.99 17.37
N LYS A 263 -21.96 -6.54 16.25
CA LYS A 263 -23.43 -6.49 16.02
C LYS A 263 -24.13 -7.84 15.99
N ALA A 264 -23.42 -8.93 15.70
CA ALA A 264 -23.95 -10.28 15.83
C ALA A 264 -23.91 -10.75 17.30
N LEU A 265 -22.91 -10.32 18.08
CA LEU A 265 -22.84 -10.57 19.52
C LEU A 265 -23.88 -9.76 20.30
N ASP A 266 -24.08 -8.48 19.98
CA ASP A 266 -25.16 -7.63 20.53
C ASP A 266 -26.51 -8.35 20.40
N ARG A 267 -26.83 -8.83 19.20
CA ARG A 267 -28.04 -9.61 18.92
C ARG A 267 -28.09 -10.95 19.63
N LEU A 268 -26.95 -11.56 19.94
CA LEU A 268 -26.89 -12.81 20.70
C LEU A 268 -27.20 -12.54 22.18
N ILE A 269 -26.80 -11.38 22.71
CA ILE A 269 -27.12 -10.89 24.05
C ILE A 269 -28.61 -10.52 24.14
N ASP A 270 -29.10 -9.69 23.21
CA ASP A 270 -30.49 -9.20 23.19
C ASP A 270 -31.53 -10.32 23.09
N ASN A 271 -31.28 -11.33 22.25
CA ASN A 271 -32.25 -12.39 21.96
C ASN A 271 -32.10 -13.64 22.84
N SER A 272 -31.04 -13.77 23.64
CA SER A 272 -30.81 -14.97 24.44
C SER A 272 -31.59 -14.93 25.76
N ARG A 273 -32.45 -15.94 25.98
CA ARG A 273 -33.10 -16.20 27.29
C ARG A 273 -32.12 -16.55 28.43
N LYS A 274 -30.81 -16.61 28.16
CA LYS A 274 -29.72 -16.95 29.09
C LYS A 274 -28.54 -15.98 28.92
N PRO A 275 -27.73 -15.71 29.95
CA PRO A 275 -26.50 -14.94 29.77
C PRO A 275 -25.59 -15.60 28.71
N VAL A 276 -25.02 -14.77 27.84
CA VAL A 276 -23.99 -15.20 26.87
C VAL A 276 -22.70 -15.51 27.66
N PRO A 277 -21.97 -16.62 27.36
CA PRO A 277 -20.74 -16.96 28.06
C PRO A 277 -19.65 -15.88 27.91
N GLU A 278 -18.89 -15.66 28.97
CA GLU A 278 -17.86 -14.62 29.05
C GLU A 278 -16.78 -14.80 27.95
N GLU A 279 -16.46 -16.04 27.57
CA GLU A 279 -15.45 -16.32 26.54
C GLU A 279 -15.82 -15.84 25.13
N LEU A 280 -17.12 -15.61 24.85
CA LEU A 280 -17.57 -14.99 23.60
C LEU A 280 -17.39 -13.46 23.66
N LEU A 281 -17.48 -12.87 24.84
CA LEU A 281 -17.22 -11.45 25.08
C LEU A 281 -15.70 -11.20 25.02
N ASP A 282 -14.91 -11.96 25.79
CA ASP A 282 -13.44 -11.92 25.81
C ASP A 282 -12.83 -12.01 24.40
N GLU A 283 -13.32 -12.94 23.57
CA GLU A 283 -12.80 -13.17 22.22
C GLU A 283 -13.22 -12.05 21.24
N GLN A 284 -14.37 -11.39 21.46
CA GLN A 284 -14.77 -10.20 20.70
C GLN A 284 -13.93 -8.98 21.13
N ASP A 285 -13.81 -8.72 22.43
CA ASP A 285 -13.00 -7.62 22.98
C ASP A 285 -11.54 -7.76 22.52
N ARG A 286 -10.99 -8.99 22.54
CA ARG A 286 -9.63 -9.27 22.06
C ARG A 286 -9.50 -9.17 20.53
N LEU A 287 -10.56 -9.40 19.77
CA LEU A 287 -10.60 -9.13 18.32
C LEU A 287 -10.67 -7.63 18.04
N GLU A 288 -11.38 -6.85 18.85
CA GLU A 288 -11.44 -5.39 18.74
C GLU A 288 -10.12 -4.73 19.15
N GLU A 289 -9.50 -5.15 20.26
CA GLU A 289 -8.17 -4.66 20.66
C GLU A 289 -7.13 -4.90 19.56
N LYS A 290 -7.02 -6.14 19.04
CA LYS A 290 -6.02 -6.46 18.01
C LYS A 290 -6.36 -5.97 16.60
N GLY A 291 -7.65 -5.89 16.26
CA GLY A 291 -8.11 -5.54 14.91
C GLY A 291 -8.52 -4.07 14.73
N ILE A 292 -8.70 -3.33 15.83
CA ILE A 292 -9.02 -1.90 15.84
C ILE A 292 -7.91 -1.10 16.53
N HIS A 293 -7.55 -1.41 17.79
CA HIS A 293 -6.61 -0.56 18.55
C HIS A 293 -5.16 -0.75 18.09
N GLU A 294 -4.63 -1.98 18.05
CA GLU A 294 -3.30 -2.28 17.50
C GLU A 294 -3.18 -1.81 16.03
N MET A 295 -4.27 -1.86 15.26
CA MET A 295 -4.30 -1.50 13.83
C MET A 295 -4.50 -0.01 13.54
N GLU A 296 -4.93 0.82 14.51
CA GLU A 296 -5.31 2.22 14.28
C GLU A 296 -4.18 3.03 13.62
N ASN A 297 -2.94 2.81 14.05
CA ASN A 297 -1.77 3.55 13.59
C ASN A 297 -1.01 2.87 12.43
N VAL A 298 -1.42 1.69 11.98
CA VAL A 298 -0.70 0.90 10.96
C VAL A 298 -0.64 1.62 9.61
N GLY A 299 -1.75 2.23 9.17
CA GLY A 299 -1.77 2.99 7.91
C GLY A 299 -0.80 4.18 7.93
N LYS A 300 -0.65 4.84 9.09
CA LYS A 300 0.33 5.90 9.30
C LYS A 300 1.75 5.35 9.30
N PHE A 301 2.03 4.31 10.09
CA PHE A 301 3.36 3.69 10.20
C PHE A 301 3.93 3.24 8.85
N VAL A 302 3.11 2.60 8.01
CA VAL A 302 3.56 2.19 6.67
C VAL A 302 3.83 3.40 5.78
N MET A 303 3.01 4.46 5.86
CA MET A 303 3.26 5.70 5.10
C MET A 303 4.52 6.43 5.58
N ASP A 304 4.74 6.54 6.90
CA ASP A 304 5.94 7.12 7.50
C ASP A 304 7.20 6.36 7.06
N THR A 305 7.13 5.02 6.96
CA THR A 305 8.21 4.18 6.42
C THR A 305 8.49 4.48 4.93
N VAL A 306 7.46 4.72 4.13
CA VAL A 306 7.64 5.10 2.71
C VAL A 306 8.17 6.53 2.56
N MET A 307 7.82 7.45 3.46
CA MET A 307 8.42 8.78 3.50
C MET A 307 9.90 8.74 3.90
N GLN A 308 10.26 7.87 4.84
CA GLN A 308 11.65 7.56 5.18
C GLN A 308 12.40 7.01 3.96
N TRP A 309 11.81 6.04 3.24
CA TRP A 309 12.40 5.48 2.02
C TRP A 309 12.68 6.56 0.97
N ARG A 310 11.72 7.47 0.72
CA ARG A 310 11.87 8.59 -0.23
C ARG A 310 13.02 9.51 0.14
N LYS A 311 13.16 9.83 1.43
CA LYS A 311 14.24 10.69 1.94
C LYS A 311 15.62 10.03 1.88
N ALA A 312 15.69 8.72 2.09
CA ALA A 312 16.93 7.96 1.93
C ALA A 312 17.36 7.87 0.46
N ASP A 313 16.42 7.67 -0.47
CA ASP A 313 16.69 7.71 -1.92
C ASP A 313 17.21 9.07 -2.38
N GLU A 314 16.59 10.16 -1.91
CA GLU A 314 17.02 11.53 -2.19
C GLU A 314 18.44 11.80 -1.67
N LEU A 315 18.70 11.54 -0.38
CA LEU A 315 20.02 11.77 0.23
C LEU A 315 21.13 10.94 -0.44
N TYR A 316 20.90 9.65 -0.68
CA TYR A 316 21.91 8.79 -1.29
C TYR A 316 22.21 9.19 -2.74
N VAL A 317 21.19 9.51 -3.55
CA VAL A 317 21.41 9.83 -4.96
C VAL A 317 22.07 11.20 -5.15
N GLU A 318 21.79 12.20 -4.31
CA GLU A 318 22.57 13.44 -4.34
C GLU A 318 24.00 13.22 -3.83
N THR A 319 24.21 12.45 -2.76
CA THR A 319 25.57 12.09 -2.26
C THR A 319 26.40 11.38 -3.34
N MET A 320 25.80 10.42 -4.06
CA MET A 320 26.45 9.70 -5.16
C MET A 320 26.75 10.63 -6.35
N LYS A 321 25.91 11.63 -6.65
CA LYS A 321 26.24 12.65 -7.68
C LYS A 321 27.43 13.49 -7.25
N ASP A 322 27.45 13.97 -6.01
CA ASP A 322 28.53 14.81 -5.49
C ASP A 322 29.87 14.04 -5.48
N GLN A 323 29.86 12.77 -5.05
CA GLN A 323 31.01 11.88 -5.09
C GLN A 323 31.51 11.65 -6.53
N ASN A 324 30.61 11.36 -7.48
CA ASN A 324 30.97 11.21 -8.90
C ASN A 324 31.50 12.52 -9.50
N ALA A 325 30.88 13.67 -9.21
CA ALA A 325 31.31 14.97 -9.72
C ALA A 325 32.69 15.38 -9.17
N ALA A 326 32.96 15.07 -7.90
CA ALA A 326 34.26 15.26 -7.28
C ALA A 326 35.32 14.29 -7.81
N GLN A 327 34.99 13.01 -8.03
CA GLN A 327 35.92 12.03 -8.63
C GLN A 327 36.29 12.40 -10.07
N ASN A 328 35.33 12.80 -10.90
CA ASN A 328 35.61 13.32 -12.24
C ASN A 328 36.51 14.58 -12.17
N LEU A 329 36.26 15.50 -11.23
CA LEU A 329 37.09 16.69 -11.05
C LEU A 329 38.51 16.35 -10.53
N LEU A 330 38.65 15.30 -9.72
CA LEU A 330 39.94 14.78 -9.29
C LEU A 330 40.76 14.27 -10.49
N GLU A 331 40.15 13.45 -11.34
CA GLU A 331 40.77 12.93 -12.56
C GLU A 331 41.08 14.03 -13.58
N GLU A 332 40.21 15.04 -13.72
CA GLU A 332 40.47 16.26 -14.51
C GLU A 332 41.71 17.01 -14.01
N ILE A 333 41.88 17.18 -12.69
CA ILE A 333 43.02 17.89 -12.09
C ILE A 333 44.31 17.06 -12.16
N GLU A 334 44.26 15.77 -11.83
CA GLU A 334 45.43 14.88 -11.91
C GLU A 334 45.93 14.73 -13.36
N THR A 335 45.01 14.69 -14.34
CA THR A 335 45.36 14.76 -15.77
C THR A 335 45.94 16.13 -16.16
N ALA A 336 45.36 17.23 -15.67
CA ALA A 336 45.84 18.58 -15.98
C ALA A 336 47.24 18.87 -15.41
N LYS A 337 47.63 18.25 -14.29
CA LYS A 337 48.99 18.34 -13.72
C LYS A 337 50.09 17.76 -14.64
N LEU A 338 49.73 16.98 -15.66
CA LEU A 338 50.69 16.43 -16.65
C LEU A 338 51.07 17.43 -17.76
N TYR A 339 50.42 18.60 -17.80
CA TYR A 339 50.57 19.60 -18.87
C TYR A 339 50.85 21.00 -18.31
N HIS A 340 51.25 21.93 -19.19
CA HIS A 340 51.48 23.32 -18.81
C HIS A 340 50.18 23.94 -18.24
N PRO A 341 50.20 24.55 -17.04
CA PRO A 341 48.98 25.10 -16.45
C PRO A 341 48.37 26.21 -17.31
N THR A 342 47.03 26.29 -17.35
CA THR A 342 46.30 27.33 -18.12
C THR A 342 45.23 28.05 -17.31
N SER A 343 45.04 29.34 -17.63
CA SER A 343 44.04 30.24 -17.03
C SER A 343 42.60 29.69 -17.11
N ARG A 344 42.28 29.01 -18.22
CA ARG A 344 40.95 28.45 -18.48
C ARG A 344 40.67 27.24 -17.58
N GLN A 345 41.66 26.39 -17.33
CA GLN A 345 41.53 25.25 -16.43
C GLN A 345 41.49 25.70 -14.96
N SER A 346 42.41 26.59 -14.53
CA SER A 346 42.44 27.05 -13.13
C SER A 346 41.13 27.75 -12.73
N SER A 347 40.56 28.58 -13.61
CA SER A 347 39.23 29.18 -13.41
C SER A 347 38.11 28.13 -13.30
N SER A 348 38.10 27.12 -14.18
CA SER A 348 37.08 26.05 -14.23
C SER A 348 37.10 25.17 -12.97
N PHE A 349 38.29 24.85 -12.45
CA PHE A 349 38.43 24.03 -11.25
C PHE A 349 37.98 24.77 -9.98
N THR A 350 38.13 26.10 -9.93
CA THR A 350 37.66 26.92 -8.80
C THR A 350 36.17 27.26 -8.81
N SER A 351 35.41 26.95 -9.88
CA SER A 351 34.05 27.44 -10.07
C SER A 351 32.91 26.41 -9.94
N ARG A 352 33.19 25.12 -9.69
CA ARG A 352 32.13 24.13 -9.42
C ARG A 352 31.60 24.31 -7.97
N PRO A 353 30.27 24.39 -7.75
CA PRO A 353 29.70 24.70 -6.45
C PRO A 353 29.81 23.55 -5.46
N ARG A 354 29.77 23.88 -4.16
CA ARG A 354 29.79 22.93 -3.04
C ARG A 354 28.40 22.87 -2.42
N HIS A 355 27.85 21.68 -2.27
CA HIS A 355 26.61 21.43 -1.52
C HIS A 355 26.87 20.39 -0.42
N SER A 356 26.14 20.50 0.69
CA SER A 356 26.32 19.64 1.86
C SER A 356 25.03 19.65 2.69
N SER A 357 24.31 18.54 2.70
CA SER A 357 22.99 18.41 3.33
C SER A 357 23.00 17.25 4.34
N SER A 358 22.53 17.50 5.56
CA SER A 358 22.44 16.49 6.63
C SER A 358 21.07 16.57 7.31
N ALA A 359 20.47 15.42 7.65
CA ALA A 359 19.18 15.38 8.33
C ALA A 359 18.89 14.04 9.06
N ASN A 360 18.90 14.06 10.39
CA ASN A 360 18.52 12.93 11.25
C ASN A 360 17.08 13.05 11.80
N SER A 361 16.36 11.93 11.97
CA SER A 361 15.48 11.62 13.12
C SER A 361 14.77 10.24 12.96
N PRO A 362 14.38 9.52 14.05
CA PRO A 362 13.97 8.10 14.01
C PRO A 362 12.59 7.79 14.67
N ILE A 363 12.21 6.49 14.81
CA ILE A 363 11.59 5.78 15.99
C ILE A 363 10.99 4.40 15.57
N ILE A 364 10.49 3.59 16.55
CA ILE A 364 9.82 2.25 16.50
C ILE A 364 10.82 1.05 16.58
N PRO A 365 10.58 -0.07 17.32
CA PRO A 365 11.66 -0.76 18.05
C PRO A 365 12.73 -1.48 17.22
N ASP A 366 12.38 -2.46 16.38
CA ASP A 366 13.35 -3.05 15.43
C ASP A 366 13.73 -2.05 14.33
N GLN A 367 12.82 -1.12 14.02
CA GLN A 367 13.09 -0.02 13.13
C GLN A 367 14.21 0.88 13.69
N LEU A 368 14.45 0.98 15.01
CA LEU A 368 15.61 1.70 15.57
C LEU A 368 16.93 1.07 15.11
N SER A 369 17.10 -0.25 15.26
CA SER A 369 18.33 -0.93 14.81
C SER A 369 18.56 -0.79 13.30
N PHE A 370 17.48 -0.85 12.51
CA PHE A 370 17.50 -0.59 11.07
C PHE A 370 17.80 0.89 10.74
N ASN A 371 17.24 1.84 11.50
CA ASN A 371 17.47 3.27 11.34
C ASN A 371 18.90 3.64 11.70
N ASP A 372 19.47 3.04 12.73
CA ASP A 372 20.86 3.24 13.14
C ASP A 372 21.80 2.68 12.05
N ALA A 373 21.53 1.50 11.51
CA ALA A 373 22.27 0.95 10.37
C ALA A 373 22.13 1.80 9.09
N LEU A 374 20.92 2.32 8.81
CA LEU A 374 20.64 3.23 7.70
C LEU A 374 21.39 4.56 7.85
N VAL A 375 21.35 5.16 9.04
CA VAL A 375 22.04 6.42 9.36
C VAL A 375 23.55 6.21 9.33
N GLN A 376 24.07 5.08 9.82
CA GLN A 376 25.49 4.73 9.72
C GLN A 376 25.92 4.57 8.25
N SER A 377 25.15 3.86 7.42
CA SER A 377 25.41 3.70 5.99
C SER A 377 25.42 5.05 5.26
N LEU A 378 24.34 5.84 5.38
CA LEU A 378 24.25 7.15 4.73
C LEU A 378 25.32 8.12 5.24
N SER A 379 25.64 8.11 6.54
CA SER A 379 26.71 8.95 7.11
C SER A 379 28.09 8.54 6.62
N THR A 380 28.33 7.26 6.33
CA THR A 380 29.60 6.77 5.79
C THR A 380 29.79 7.22 4.35
N GLU A 381 28.75 7.15 3.51
CA GLU A 381 28.80 7.67 2.13
C GLU A 381 28.97 9.20 2.11
N ILE A 382 28.26 9.92 2.99
CA ILE A 382 28.40 11.38 3.12
C ILE A 382 29.82 11.76 3.58
N ALA A 383 30.41 11.03 4.53
CA ALA A 383 31.78 11.26 4.98
C ALA A 383 32.80 11.00 3.84
N SER A 384 32.63 9.92 3.09
CA SER A 384 33.43 9.59 1.90
C SER A 384 33.37 10.69 0.84
N ALA A 385 32.17 11.18 0.51
CA ALA A 385 31.98 12.30 -0.42
C ALA A 385 32.65 13.59 0.08
N VAL A 386 32.56 13.90 1.38
CA VAL A 386 33.21 15.09 1.99
C VAL A 386 34.74 14.97 1.99
N GLU A 387 35.30 13.79 2.25
CA GLU A 387 36.75 13.56 2.14
C GLU A 387 37.24 13.77 0.69
N LEU A 388 36.51 13.23 -0.29
CA LEU A 388 36.84 13.38 -1.71
C LEU A 388 36.75 14.86 -2.16
N VAL A 389 35.68 15.57 -1.77
CA VAL A 389 35.50 17.01 -2.05
C VAL A 389 36.58 17.87 -1.39
N THR A 390 37.04 17.53 -0.17
CA THR A 390 38.12 18.28 0.50
C THR A 390 39.50 17.99 -0.09
N LYS A 391 39.78 16.74 -0.51
CA LYS A 391 40.96 16.39 -1.31
C LYS A 391 40.99 17.21 -2.61
N VAL A 392 39.90 17.25 -3.36
CA VAL A 392 39.77 18.00 -4.62
C VAL A 392 39.96 19.51 -4.44
N ASP A 393 39.36 20.10 -3.40
CA ASP A 393 39.55 21.52 -3.05
C ASP A 393 41.02 21.86 -2.74
N SER A 394 41.77 20.94 -2.12
CA SER A 394 43.22 21.12 -1.89
C SER A 394 44.03 21.07 -3.20
N LEU A 395 43.74 20.10 -4.08
CA LEU A 395 44.42 19.93 -5.37
C LEU A 395 44.12 21.08 -6.35
N ALA A 396 42.89 21.61 -6.34
CA ALA A 396 42.52 22.77 -7.15
C ALA A 396 43.26 24.05 -6.71
N LYS A 397 43.46 24.24 -5.40
CA LYS A 397 44.26 25.36 -4.85
C LYS A 397 45.74 25.23 -5.19
N GLU A 398 46.31 24.04 -5.08
CA GLU A 398 47.69 23.75 -5.48
C GLU A 398 47.90 24.01 -6.98
N TYR A 399 47.01 23.49 -7.84
CA TYR A 399 47.06 23.73 -9.29
C TYR A 399 46.94 25.23 -9.63
N ARG A 400 46.10 25.98 -8.89
CA ARG A 400 46.00 27.44 -9.04
C ARG A 400 47.31 28.14 -8.67
N ALA A 401 47.93 27.81 -7.54
CA ALA A 401 49.19 28.42 -7.12
C ALA A 401 50.31 28.15 -8.14
N ASN A 402 50.39 26.91 -8.66
CA ASN A 402 51.33 26.55 -9.72
C ASN A 402 51.07 27.36 -11.01
N TYR A 403 49.81 27.56 -11.41
CA TYR A 403 49.45 28.42 -12.54
C TYR A 403 49.83 29.89 -12.31
N GLU A 404 49.61 30.45 -11.11
CA GLU A 404 49.92 31.84 -10.81
C GLU A 404 51.43 32.11 -10.84
N ALA A 405 52.25 31.18 -10.31
CA ALA A 405 53.71 31.23 -10.41
C ALA A 405 54.23 31.08 -11.85
N VAL A 406 53.68 30.14 -12.63
CA VAL A 406 54.03 29.98 -14.06
C VAL A 406 53.71 31.24 -14.86
N ARG A 407 52.54 31.85 -14.65
CA ARG A 407 52.14 33.11 -15.28
C ARG A 407 53.09 34.26 -14.92
N GLU A 408 53.62 34.30 -13.71
CA GLU A 408 54.61 35.32 -13.31
C GLU A 408 55.96 35.12 -14.01
N VAL A 409 56.41 33.86 -14.16
CA VAL A 409 57.58 33.52 -14.99
C VAL A 409 57.35 33.90 -16.46
N ASP A 410 56.18 33.63 -17.03
CA ASP A 410 55.82 34.01 -18.40
C ASP A 410 55.88 35.53 -18.61
N LEU A 411 55.33 36.33 -17.67
CA LEU A 411 55.35 37.79 -17.72
C LEU A 411 56.77 38.36 -17.60
N VAL A 412 57.60 37.78 -16.72
CA VAL A 412 59.02 38.15 -16.60
C VAL A 412 59.80 37.76 -17.85
N SER A 413 59.52 36.58 -18.44
CA SER A 413 60.12 36.11 -19.68
C SER A 413 59.77 37.03 -20.85
N GLN A 414 58.49 37.39 -21.03
CA GLN A 414 58.07 38.35 -22.05
C GLN A 414 58.77 39.70 -21.86
N SER A 415 58.76 40.25 -20.64
CA SER A 415 59.42 41.52 -20.31
C SER A 415 60.92 41.48 -20.62
N THR A 416 61.58 40.34 -20.36
CA THR A 416 63.01 40.13 -20.66
C THR A 416 63.26 40.07 -22.17
N ASN A 417 62.39 39.40 -22.94
CA ASN A 417 62.52 39.30 -24.39
C ASN A 417 62.26 40.65 -25.10
N GLU A 418 61.27 41.42 -24.65
CA GLU A 418 61.03 42.79 -25.13
C GLU A 418 62.23 43.70 -24.83
N LEU A 419 62.80 43.59 -23.63
CA LEU A 419 63.94 44.41 -23.21
C LEU A 419 65.25 44.00 -23.90
N LEU A 420 65.47 42.70 -24.14
CA LEU A 420 66.56 42.19 -24.96
C LEU A 420 66.43 42.69 -26.42
N SER A 421 65.22 42.75 -26.95
CA SER A 421 64.94 43.29 -28.29
C SER A 421 65.25 44.79 -28.36
N LYS A 422 64.91 45.57 -27.31
CA LYS A 422 65.32 46.98 -27.18
C LYS A 422 66.84 47.12 -27.12
N PHE A 423 67.54 46.38 -26.25
CA PHE A 423 69.00 46.45 -26.16
C PHE A 423 69.69 46.07 -27.47
N ASN A 424 69.22 45.03 -28.17
CA ASN A 424 69.75 44.66 -29.48
C ASN A 424 69.55 45.78 -30.53
N SER A 425 68.39 46.43 -30.54
CA SER A 425 68.12 47.60 -31.42
C SER A 425 69.01 48.81 -31.08
N ILE A 426 69.26 49.07 -29.80
CA ILE A 426 70.16 50.14 -29.33
C ILE A 426 71.61 49.83 -29.72
N ILE A 427 72.08 48.59 -29.51
CA ILE A 427 73.43 48.14 -29.89
C ILE A 427 73.62 48.21 -31.41
N ASP A 428 72.63 47.79 -32.19
CA ASP A 428 72.64 47.90 -33.65
C ASP A 428 72.72 49.37 -34.11
N ARG A 429 71.85 50.24 -33.58
CA ARG A 429 71.85 51.69 -33.88
C ARG A 429 73.16 52.39 -33.50
N LEU A 430 73.81 51.98 -32.41
CA LEU A 430 75.13 52.50 -31.99
C LEU A 430 76.27 51.95 -32.87
N SER A 431 76.23 50.68 -33.28
CA SER A 431 77.35 50.00 -33.94
C SER A 431 77.33 50.15 -35.46
N ASN A 432 76.15 50.11 -36.07
CA ASN A 432 75.91 50.14 -37.51
C ASN A 432 75.30 51.48 -37.98
N GLY A 433 74.74 52.26 -37.05
CA GLY A 433 74.13 53.56 -37.32
C GLY A 433 72.61 53.54 -37.41
N ILE A 434 72.03 54.73 -37.62
CA ILE A 434 70.59 54.93 -37.68
C ILE A 434 70.19 55.15 -39.13
N SER A 435 69.31 54.27 -39.65
CA SER A 435 68.81 54.39 -41.02
C SER A 435 67.88 55.59 -41.20
N THR A 436 68.32 56.57 -41.97
CA THR A 436 67.57 57.78 -42.34
C THR A 436 67.44 57.92 -43.85
N TYR A 437 66.40 58.61 -44.31
CA TYR A 437 66.09 58.73 -45.74
C TYR A 437 67.12 59.55 -46.53
N ASP A 438 67.77 60.52 -45.89
CA ASP A 438 68.71 61.46 -46.54
C ASP A 438 70.20 61.11 -46.28
N GLY A 439 70.48 60.11 -45.45
CA GLY A 439 71.83 59.57 -45.21
C GLY A 439 72.54 60.06 -43.94
N ASP A 440 73.86 59.87 -43.91
CA ASP A 440 74.83 60.32 -42.89
C ASP A 440 74.70 59.77 -41.44
N GLY A 441 73.59 59.10 -41.10
CA GLY A 441 73.32 58.50 -39.77
C GLY A 441 74.25 57.35 -39.31
N SER A 442 75.36 57.09 -40.00
CA SER A 442 76.43 56.17 -39.60
C SER A 442 77.26 56.68 -38.40
N PRO A 443 77.80 55.81 -37.52
CA PRO A 443 78.70 56.23 -36.43
C PRO A 443 80.02 56.83 -36.96
N PRO A 444 80.66 57.77 -36.22
CA PRO A 444 81.96 58.32 -36.60
C PRO A 444 83.08 57.27 -36.58
N ASP A 445 83.70 57.00 -37.73
CA ASP A 445 84.90 56.17 -37.83
C ASP A 445 86.17 57.02 -37.61
N LEU A 446 86.73 56.94 -36.41
CA LEU A 446 87.95 57.66 -36.02
C LEU A 446 89.23 57.18 -36.75
N SER A 447 89.15 56.11 -37.55
CA SER A 447 90.25 55.67 -38.43
C SER A 447 90.20 56.28 -39.83
N SER A 448 89.13 57.03 -40.16
CA SER A 448 88.88 57.64 -41.46
C SER A 448 88.87 59.17 -41.40
N GLU A 449 89.54 59.84 -42.35
CA GLU A 449 89.51 61.30 -42.48
C GLU A 449 88.08 61.85 -42.70
N ALA A 450 87.12 61.00 -43.10
CA ALA A 450 85.72 61.36 -43.24
C ALA A 450 85.08 61.85 -41.93
N CYS A 451 85.54 61.38 -40.75
CA CYS A 451 84.98 61.80 -39.47
C CYS A 451 85.23 63.27 -39.12
N LEU A 452 86.09 63.96 -39.87
CA LEU A 452 86.39 65.40 -39.72
C LEU A 452 85.49 66.29 -40.57
N GLN A 453 84.60 65.73 -41.40
CA GLN A 453 83.69 66.51 -42.24
C GLN A 453 82.44 66.93 -41.45
N PRO A 454 82.13 68.25 -41.30
CA PRO A 454 81.04 68.72 -40.44
C PRO A 454 79.61 68.30 -40.84
N THR A 455 79.45 67.71 -42.03
CA THR A 455 78.18 67.19 -42.58
C THR A 455 78.21 65.67 -42.78
N MET A 456 79.10 64.98 -42.05
CA MET A 456 79.15 63.52 -41.94
C MET A 456 78.96 63.15 -40.47
N HIS A 457 78.19 62.10 -40.19
CA HIS A 457 77.79 61.68 -38.86
C HIS A 457 76.95 62.71 -38.08
N ALA A 458 76.48 63.80 -38.72
CA ALA A 458 75.73 64.87 -38.09
C ALA A 458 74.37 64.37 -37.57
N THR A 459 73.68 63.52 -38.34
CA THR A 459 72.41 62.90 -37.92
C THR A 459 72.63 61.88 -36.80
N TYR A 460 73.74 61.14 -36.82
CA TYR A 460 74.11 60.23 -35.73
C TYR A 460 74.38 61.01 -34.43
N LEU A 461 75.18 62.07 -34.50
CA LEU A 461 75.51 62.91 -33.33
C LEU A 461 74.28 63.66 -32.77
N ALA A 462 73.34 64.07 -33.62
CA ALA A 462 72.07 64.66 -33.19
C ALA A 462 71.12 63.66 -32.50
N LEU A 463 71.16 62.39 -32.90
CA LEU A 463 70.33 61.31 -32.34
C LEU A 463 71.03 60.50 -31.23
N LEU A 464 72.31 60.73 -30.97
CA LEU A 464 73.08 60.05 -29.92
C LEU A 464 72.56 60.38 -28.50
N PRO A 465 72.26 61.64 -28.12
CA PRO A 465 71.69 61.92 -26.80
C PRO A 465 70.38 61.17 -26.48
N PRO A 466 69.32 61.21 -27.32
CA PRO A 466 68.10 60.45 -27.03
C PRO A 466 68.30 58.93 -27.11
N LEU A 467 69.28 58.43 -27.87
CA LEU A 467 69.64 57.00 -27.88
C LEU A 467 70.35 56.57 -26.58
N LEU A 468 71.09 57.48 -25.93
CA LEU A 468 71.66 57.26 -24.60
C LEU A 468 70.58 57.34 -23.51
N GLU A 469 69.62 58.26 -23.61
CA GLU A 469 68.45 58.31 -22.73
C GLU A 469 67.60 57.03 -22.84
N GLU A 470 67.36 56.53 -24.06
CA GLU A 470 66.67 55.26 -24.34
C GLU A 470 67.43 54.05 -23.71
N ALA A 471 68.78 54.09 -23.73
CA ALA A 471 69.62 53.08 -23.09
C ALA A 471 69.60 53.16 -21.56
N GLU A 472 69.57 54.35 -20.97
CA GLU A 472 69.44 54.54 -19.52
C GLU A 472 68.04 54.12 -19.02
N GLU A 473 66.97 54.40 -19.77
CA GLU A 473 65.62 53.93 -19.43
C GLU A 473 65.53 52.39 -19.51
N ALA A 474 66.10 51.79 -20.56
CA ALA A 474 66.19 50.34 -20.69
C ALA A 474 67.00 49.71 -19.53
N MET A 475 68.13 50.32 -19.15
CA MET A 475 68.96 49.88 -18.02
C MET A 475 68.24 50.04 -16.67
N SER A 476 67.50 51.13 -16.47
CA SER A 476 66.65 51.36 -15.30
C SER A 476 65.56 50.28 -15.20
N THR A 477 64.96 49.91 -16.33
CA THR A 477 63.94 48.86 -16.44
C THR A 477 64.54 47.46 -16.18
N ALA A 478 65.73 47.17 -16.70
CA ALA A 478 66.45 45.93 -16.45
C ALA A 478 66.72 45.72 -14.96
N ASN A 479 67.24 46.74 -14.28
CA ASN A 479 67.55 46.67 -12.85
C ASN A 479 66.30 46.48 -11.98
N LYS A 480 65.18 47.13 -12.34
CA LYS A 480 63.87 46.90 -11.69
C LYS A 480 63.42 45.44 -11.87
N LEU A 481 63.43 44.92 -13.08
CA LEU A 481 63.03 43.54 -13.37
C LEU A 481 63.89 42.52 -12.62
N VAL A 482 65.22 42.69 -12.61
CA VAL A 482 66.16 41.84 -11.84
C VAL A 482 65.94 41.95 -10.33
N SER A 483 65.52 43.11 -9.81
CA SER A 483 65.17 43.26 -8.39
C SER A 483 63.84 42.61 -8.00
N THR A 484 62.96 42.32 -8.96
CA THR A 484 61.67 41.62 -8.75
C THR A 484 61.83 40.08 -8.76
N ILE A 485 63.00 39.56 -9.17
CA ILE A 485 63.30 38.13 -9.29
C ILE A 485 64.08 37.60 -8.05
N LYS A 486 64.34 38.47 -7.06
CA LYS A 486 65.10 38.18 -5.82
C LYS A 486 64.22 38.18 -4.58
#